data_AF-A0A7S1LS95-F1
#
_entry.id   AF-A0A7S1LS95-F1
#
_cell.length_a   1.000
_cell.length_b   1.000
_cell.length_c   1.000
_cell.angle_alpha   90.00
_cell.angle_beta   90.00
_cell.angle_gamma   90.00
#
_symmetry.space_group_name_H-M   'P 1'
#
loop_
_entity.id
_entity.type
_entity.pdbx_description
1 polymer ?
#
loop_
_entity_poly.entity_id
_entity_poly.type
_entity_poly.pdbx_seq_one_letter_code
_entity_poly.pdbx_strand_id
1 'polypeptide(L)'
;AFKEEEGAEPVEEAMLPSKEPPRSTLGLEAYPTKPVIKGSVGSPKASTPKRHRKLAKNISPSPGVPRKHGKGSAKSEAHTSDKEDLRSVSRDLDKKLREIERKLSVSEEPASISSKMKVKNVDYAALCANPAMLGTFKDGLRKALAAAAGPGVRPEHVELVLSAGSVIVQARIVPPKGVSSKDVASHLKSAPLEKAVVAAVVAVEGIERICSGPVAVSELRVSAPDPPALPAEATRAQEQPVWKPEGGGHGHKERSTSRTNRDGKAQREKDARRARRALEDAIVLASRIQLLRVEGARTRKKIHQAMERKQSVVVVARQHALKRQSTSIAAVALEALQAGAARTMTLADRAEENRATLASCNVALRAEVEASRERQAQGEACSDASPEVGAKMAAARRSLAGFNDAVRNELEQLASQLSDLLRQRAELRQRAVRPCWETPVAA
;
A
#
# COMPACT_ATOMS: atom_id res chain seq x y z
N ALA A 1 6.53 -21.39 -56.70
CA ALA A 1 5.62 -20.62 -57.55
C ALA A 1 4.22 -21.19 -57.40
N PHE A 2 3.46 -20.67 -56.43
CA PHE A 2 2.03 -20.93 -56.28
C PHE A 2 1.40 -19.55 -56.19
N LYS A 3 0.56 -19.25 -57.17
CA LYS A 3 -0.10 -17.96 -57.39
C LYS A 3 -1.36 -17.92 -56.55
N GLU A 4 -1.50 -16.82 -55.82
CA GLU A 4 -2.69 -16.38 -55.09
C GLU A 4 -3.81 -16.04 -56.08
N GLU A 5 -5.04 -16.46 -55.78
CA GLU A 5 -6.26 -15.89 -56.35
C GLU A 5 -6.86 -14.93 -55.32
N GLU A 6 -6.94 -13.66 -55.71
CA GLU A 6 -7.71 -12.61 -55.04
C GLU A 6 -9.20 -12.83 -55.27
N GLY A 7 -9.96 -13.00 -54.19
CA GLY A 7 -11.41 -12.91 -54.18
C GLY A 7 -11.86 -11.51 -53.79
N ALA A 8 -12.44 -10.78 -54.73
CA ALA A 8 -13.10 -9.51 -54.53
C ALA A 8 -14.54 -9.74 -54.00
N GLU A 9 -14.89 -9.13 -52.87
CA GLU A 9 -16.28 -9.02 -52.41
C GLU A 9 -16.86 -7.62 -52.70
N PRO A 10 -18.15 -7.53 -53.09
CA PRO A 10 -18.80 -6.24 -53.33
C PRO A 10 -19.36 -5.65 -52.03
N VAL A 11 -19.19 -4.33 -51.90
CA VAL A 11 -19.74 -3.52 -50.81
C VAL A 11 -21.21 -3.21 -51.13
N GLU A 12 -22.14 -3.84 -50.42
CA GLU A 12 -23.54 -3.37 -50.39
C GLU A 12 -23.71 -2.25 -49.36
N GLU A 13 -24.03 -1.08 -49.89
CA GLU A 13 -24.29 0.17 -49.21
C GLU A 13 -25.76 0.20 -48.75
N ALA A 14 -26.02 -0.18 -47.50
CA ALA A 14 -27.35 -0.08 -46.88
C ALA A 14 -27.52 1.27 -46.17
N MET A 15 -28.20 2.20 -46.84
CA MET A 15 -28.77 3.43 -46.26
C MET A 15 -29.75 3.08 -45.12
N LEU A 16 -29.49 3.61 -43.91
CA LEU A 16 -30.46 3.64 -42.82
C LEU A 16 -30.98 5.07 -42.61
N PRO A 17 -32.31 5.29 -42.49
CA PRO A 17 -32.87 6.61 -42.22
C PRO A 17 -32.82 6.97 -40.74
N SER A 18 -32.32 8.17 -40.46
CA SER A 18 -32.34 8.84 -39.16
C SER A 18 -33.76 9.02 -38.64
N LYS A 19 -34.06 8.45 -37.48
CA LYS A 19 -35.23 8.77 -36.65
C LYS A 19 -34.76 9.51 -35.40
N GLU A 20 -35.00 10.81 -35.37
CA GLU A 20 -34.88 11.65 -34.17
C GLU A 20 -35.94 11.26 -33.12
N PRO A 21 -35.60 11.21 -31.82
CA PRO A 21 -36.60 11.16 -30.76
C PRO A 21 -37.07 12.57 -30.35
N PRO A 22 -38.34 12.72 -29.93
CA PRO A 22 -38.93 14.01 -29.60
C PRO A 22 -38.37 14.57 -28.29
N ARG A 23 -38.16 15.90 -28.29
CA ARG A 23 -37.87 16.73 -27.11
C ARG A 23 -39.03 16.64 -26.12
N SER A 24 -38.81 16.01 -24.97
CA SER A 24 -39.67 16.14 -23.80
C SER A 24 -39.26 17.35 -22.99
N THR A 25 -40.14 18.36 -22.98
CA THR A 25 -40.14 19.46 -22.02
C THR A 25 -40.52 18.91 -20.65
N LEU A 26 -39.54 18.70 -19.76
CA LEU A 26 -39.80 18.42 -18.35
C LEU A 26 -39.96 19.73 -17.58
N GLY A 27 -41.16 19.89 -17.02
CA GLY A 27 -41.55 21.00 -16.18
C GLY A 27 -40.74 21.06 -14.88
N LEU A 28 -40.51 22.30 -14.46
CA LEU A 28 -40.06 22.68 -13.13
C LEU A 28 -41.16 22.30 -12.11
N GLU A 29 -41.00 21.16 -11.45
CA GLU A 29 -41.71 20.87 -10.20
C GLU A 29 -40.84 21.16 -8.98
N ALA A 30 -41.49 21.76 -7.99
CA ALA A 30 -40.94 22.35 -6.80
C ALA A 30 -40.27 21.33 -5.86
N TYR A 31 -39.10 21.70 -5.34
CA TYR A 31 -38.45 20.98 -4.25
C TYR A 31 -39.17 21.25 -2.92
N PRO A 32 -39.58 20.22 -2.15
CA PRO A 32 -40.03 20.43 -0.78
C PRO A 32 -38.85 20.74 0.14
N THR A 33 -38.99 21.84 0.87
CA THR A 33 -38.14 22.29 1.96
C THR A 33 -38.02 21.24 3.07
N LYS A 34 -36.79 20.91 3.46
CA LYS A 34 -36.49 20.02 4.59
C LYS A 34 -36.84 20.70 5.93
N PRO A 35 -37.41 19.97 6.91
CA PRO A 35 -37.64 20.52 8.24
C PRO A 35 -36.32 20.66 9.02
N VAL A 36 -36.19 21.82 9.67
CA VAL A 36 -35.14 22.19 10.62
C VAL A 36 -35.31 21.35 11.90
N ILE A 37 -34.45 20.36 12.10
CA ILE A 37 -34.34 19.65 13.38
C ILE A 37 -33.36 20.43 14.27
N LYS A 38 -33.91 21.18 15.22
CA LYS A 38 -33.19 21.71 16.38
C LYS A 38 -33.00 20.58 17.40
N GLY A 39 -31.75 20.15 17.61
CA GLY A 39 -31.32 19.34 18.74
C GLY A 39 -29.99 19.89 19.24
N SER A 40 -30.02 20.75 20.26
CA SER A 40 -29.82 20.39 21.67
C SER A 40 -28.36 20.02 21.99
N VAL A 41 -27.70 21.03 22.56
CA VAL A 41 -26.36 21.13 23.12
C VAL A 41 -26.11 20.02 24.16
N GLY A 42 -24.96 19.35 24.03
CA GLY A 42 -24.45 18.40 25.03
C GLY A 42 -22.94 18.30 24.95
N SER A 43 -22.24 19.28 25.53
CA SER A 43 -20.77 19.32 25.62
C SER A 43 -20.24 18.26 26.58
N PRO A 44 -19.32 17.36 26.17
CA PRO A 44 -18.59 16.52 27.11
C PRO A 44 -17.38 17.27 27.69
N LYS A 45 -17.37 17.35 29.02
CA LYS A 45 -16.31 17.95 29.85
C LYS A 45 -14.96 17.25 29.61
N ALA A 46 -13.95 18.05 29.27
CA ALA A 46 -12.56 17.64 29.27
C ALA A 46 -12.10 17.27 30.69
N SER A 47 -11.70 16.02 30.90
CA SER A 47 -11.03 15.57 32.13
C SER A 47 -9.52 15.56 31.90
N THR A 48 -8.84 16.50 32.54
CA THR A 48 -7.37 16.56 32.64
C THR A 48 -6.86 15.47 33.58
N PRO A 49 -5.83 14.69 33.22
CA PRO A 49 -5.17 13.83 34.20
C PRO A 49 -4.22 14.66 35.08
N LYS A 50 -4.53 14.62 36.39
CA LYS A 50 -3.75 15.19 37.49
C LYS A 50 -2.30 14.70 37.46
N ARG A 51 -1.37 15.66 37.47
CA ARG A 51 0.03 15.50 37.86
C ARG A 51 0.14 14.83 39.23
N HIS A 52 0.72 13.63 39.30
CA HIS A 52 1.31 13.11 40.53
C HIS A 52 2.81 13.40 40.55
N ARG A 53 3.17 14.47 41.25
CA ARG A 53 4.54 14.79 41.68
C ARG A 53 4.74 14.16 43.07
N LYS A 54 5.42 13.01 43.14
CA LYS A 54 6.07 12.48 44.36
C LYS A 54 7.58 12.57 44.07
N LEU A 55 8.37 13.46 44.68
CA LEU A 55 8.90 13.47 46.05
C LEU A 55 9.44 12.11 46.52
N ALA A 56 10.74 11.89 46.24
CA ALA A 56 11.71 11.18 47.08
C ALA A 56 13.07 11.83 46.77
N LYS A 57 13.60 12.75 47.59
CA LYS A 57 14.29 12.59 48.90
C LYS A 57 15.53 11.70 48.86
N ASN A 58 16.63 12.33 49.28
CA ASN A 58 17.77 11.78 50.02
C ASN A 58 18.77 10.89 49.28
N ILE A 59 19.85 11.50 48.78
CA ILE A 59 21.20 10.99 49.03
C ILE A 59 22.11 12.18 49.37
N SER A 60 22.46 12.25 50.65
CA SER A 60 23.38 13.22 51.26
C SER A 60 24.83 12.97 50.81
N PRO A 61 25.67 14.02 50.75
CA PRO A 61 27.12 13.86 50.61
C PRO A 61 27.73 13.50 51.98
N SER A 62 28.42 12.36 52.04
CA SER A 62 29.20 11.98 53.23
C SER A 62 30.53 12.74 53.26
N PRO A 63 30.91 13.34 54.40
CA PRO A 63 32.18 14.03 54.57
C PRO A 63 33.27 13.10 55.13
N GLY A 64 34.52 13.38 54.73
CA GLY A 64 35.70 13.24 55.58
C GLY A 64 36.15 11.83 56.00
N VAL A 65 37.19 11.32 55.34
CA VAL A 65 38.12 10.35 55.95
C VAL A 65 39.56 10.79 55.64
N PRO A 66 40.46 10.78 56.64
CA PRO A 66 41.69 11.57 56.63
C PRO A 66 42.83 10.98 55.80
N ARG A 67 43.65 11.92 55.28
CA ARG A 67 45.03 11.69 54.85
C ARG A 67 45.82 10.97 55.95
N LYS A 68 46.26 9.74 55.70
CA LYS A 68 47.41 9.13 56.37
C LYS A 68 48.59 9.07 55.43
N HIS A 69 49.64 9.81 55.80
CA HIS A 69 50.99 9.64 55.30
C HIS A 69 51.50 8.26 55.71
N GLY A 70 51.80 7.42 54.73
CA GLY A 70 52.50 6.15 54.91
C GLY A 70 53.61 6.05 53.88
N LYS A 71 54.80 6.56 54.23
CA LYS A 71 56.05 6.21 53.56
C LYS A 71 56.28 4.71 53.78
N GLY A 72 56.17 3.93 52.72
CA GLY A 72 56.48 2.50 52.70
C GLY A 72 57.10 2.17 51.37
N SER A 73 58.39 2.46 51.25
CA SER A 73 59.23 2.06 50.13
C SER A 73 59.48 0.55 50.23
N ALA A 74 58.67 -0.25 49.53
CA ALA A 74 58.96 -1.65 49.27
C ALA A 74 59.04 -1.85 47.76
N LYS A 75 60.27 -2.01 47.27
CA LYS A 75 60.60 -2.52 45.94
C LYS A 75 59.90 -3.86 45.73
N SER A 76 58.87 -3.89 44.89
CA SER A 76 58.39 -5.12 44.26
C SER A 76 58.88 -5.15 42.82
N GLU A 77 60.14 -5.58 42.65
CA GLU A 77 60.71 -5.98 41.36
C GLU A 77 60.27 -7.43 41.08
N ALA A 78 59.07 -7.64 40.52
CA ALA A 78 58.69 -8.88 39.82
C ALA A 78 57.30 -8.73 39.20
N HIS A 79 57.12 -9.27 38.00
CA HIS A 79 55.88 -9.31 37.18
C HIS A 79 55.55 -8.04 36.37
N THR A 80 56.47 -7.60 35.52
CA THR A 80 56.17 -6.70 34.39
C THR A 80 55.96 -7.44 33.06
N SER A 81 56.22 -8.75 32.98
CA SER A 81 56.13 -9.51 31.73
C SER A 81 54.69 -9.67 31.21
N ASP A 82 53.73 -10.00 32.08
CA ASP A 82 52.35 -10.31 31.64
C ASP A 82 51.53 -9.07 31.23
N LYS A 83 52.00 -7.86 31.55
CA LYS A 83 51.31 -6.61 31.19
C LYS A 83 51.60 -6.14 29.77
N GLU A 84 52.69 -6.59 29.17
CA GLU A 84 53.01 -6.25 27.78
C GLU A 84 52.16 -7.06 26.78
N ASP A 85 51.84 -8.31 27.12
CA ASP A 85 50.99 -9.18 26.30
C ASP A 85 49.53 -8.71 26.23
N LEU A 86 48.98 -8.16 27.31
CA LEU A 86 47.63 -7.59 27.26
C LEU A 86 47.55 -6.30 26.41
N ARG A 87 48.66 -5.55 26.31
CA ARG A 87 48.72 -4.33 25.47
C ARG A 87 48.83 -4.65 23.99
N SER A 88 49.48 -5.75 23.60
CA SER A 88 49.54 -6.17 22.19
C SER A 88 48.17 -6.66 21.70
N VAL A 89 47.49 -7.50 22.48
CA VAL A 89 46.14 -8.01 22.17
C VAL A 89 45.12 -6.88 22.02
N SER A 90 45.18 -5.85 22.87
CA SER A 90 44.27 -4.70 22.78
C SER A 90 44.47 -3.89 21.49
N ARG A 91 45.72 -3.71 21.02
CA ARG A 91 46.00 -2.99 19.75
C ARG A 91 45.53 -3.77 18.54
N ASP A 92 45.65 -5.09 18.56
CA ASP A 92 45.20 -5.94 17.45
C ASP A 92 43.67 -5.99 17.37
N LEU A 93 42.97 -5.97 18.49
CA LEU A 93 41.51 -5.86 18.55
C LEU A 93 41.03 -4.50 18.00
N ASP A 94 41.69 -3.40 18.37
CA ASP A 94 41.37 -2.07 17.82
C ASP A 94 41.63 -1.98 16.31
N LYS A 95 42.70 -2.62 15.81
CA LYS A 95 42.95 -2.74 14.37
C LYS A 95 41.85 -3.53 13.66
N LYS A 96 41.47 -4.69 14.20
CA LYS A 96 40.40 -5.52 13.62
C LYS A 96 39.05 -4.81 13.66
N LEU A 97 38.74 -4.10 14.75
CA LEU A 97 37.52 -3.28 14.86
C LEU A 97 37.52 -2.15 13.84
N ARG A 98 38.62 -1.43 13.64
CA ARG A 98 38.71 -0.39 12.60
C ARG A 98 38.61 -0.96 11.19
N GLU A 99 39.10 -2.17 10.94
CA GLU A 99 38.99 -2.82 9.64
C GLU A 99 37.56 -3.30 9.37
N ILE A 100 36.91 -3.89 10.37
CA ILE A 100 35.49 -4.27 10.31
C ILE A 100 34.61 -3.01 10.17
N GLU A 101 34.88 -1.95 10.92
CA GLU A 101 34.22 -0.66 10.77
C GLU A 101 34.48 -0.05 9.40
N ARG A 102 35.70 -0.12 8.83
CA ARG A 102 35.94 0.31 7.44
C ARG A 102 35.13 -0.49 6.43
N LYS A 103 35.04 -1.81 6.63
CA LYS A 103 34.25 -2.71 5.78
C LYS A 103 32.74 -2.49 5.94
N LEU A 104 32.29 -1.99 7.10
CA LEU A 104 30.87 -1.70 7.38
C LEU A 104 30.48 -0.21 7.18
N SER A 105 31.43 0.72 7.20
CA SER A 105 31.20 2.17 7.09
C SER A 105 31.20 2.66 5.65
N VAL A 106 31.47 1.78 4.67
CA VAL A 106 30.97 1.98 3.31
C VAL A 106 29.48 1.70 3.36
N SER A 107 28.74 2.65 3.96
CA SER A 107 27.32 2.82 3.75
C SER A 107 27.16 3.21 2.28
N GLU A 108 27.28 2.22 1.41
CA GLU A 108 26.96 2.33 0.00
C GLU A 108 25.46 2.61 -0.03
N GLU A 109 25.10 3.90 -0.07
CA GLU A 109 23.73 4.27 -0.35
C GLU A 109 23.37 3.61 -1.68
N PRO A 110 22.24 2.89 -1.75
CA PRO A 110 21.91 2.10 -2.92
C PRO A 110 21.82 3.05 -4.11
N ALA A 111 22.78 2.91 -5.03
CA ALA A 111 22.88 3.74 -6.21
C ALA A 111 21.57 3.61 -7.00
N SER A 112 20.79 4.69 -7.02
CA SER A 112 19.47 4.69 -7.64
C SER A 112 19.56 5.01 -9.13
N ILE A 113 18.89 4.22 -9.95
CA ILE A 113 18.86 4.39 -11.41
C ILE A 113 17.59 5.19 -11.75
N SER A 114 17.71 6.17 -12.65
CA SER A 114 16.55 6.93 -13.12
C SER A 114 16.25 6.62 -14.58
N SER A 115 14.96 6.45 -14.89
CA SER A 115 14.46 6.24 -16.24
C SER A 115 13.32 7.21 -16.52
N LYS A 116 13.33 7.84 -17.69
CA LYS A 116 12.29 8.76 -18.16
C LYS A 116 11.78 8.26 -19.51
N MET A 117 10.46 8.18 -19.65
CA MET A 117 9.80 7.83 -20.91
C MET A 117 8.45 8.54 -21.03
N LYS A 118 7.94 8.66 -22.26
CA LYS A 118 6.66 9.30 -22.57
C LYS A 118 5.71 8.30 -23.22
N VAL A 119 4.56 8.06 -22.59
CA VAL A 119 3.47 7.24 -23.12
C VAL A 119 2.51 8.15 -23.90
N LYS A 120 2.44 7.97 -25.21
CA LYS A 120 1.60 8.74 -26.14
C LYS A 120 0.16 8.23 -26.12
N ASN A 121 -0.77 9.13 -26.51
CA ASN A 121 -2.19 8.85 -26.72
C ASN A 121 -2.98 8.41 -25.47
N VAL A 122 -2.50 8.75 -24.27
CA VAL A 122 -3.21 8.52 -23.00
C VAL A 122 -3.54 9.87 -22.37
N ASP A 123 -4.82 10.11 -22.07
CA ASP A 123 -5.26 11.32 -21.37
C ASP A 123 -4.97 11.20 -19.85
N TYR A 124 -4.01 12.00 -19.39
CA TYR A 124 -3.61 12.04 -17.99
C TYR A 124 -4.72 12.55 -17.06
N ALA A 125 -5.54 13.51 -17.51
CA ALA A 125 -6.59 14.08 -16.67
C ALA A 125 -7.70 13.04 -16.43
N ALA A 126 -8.11 12.32 -17.47
CA ALA A 126 -9.08 11.23 -17.37
C ALA A 126 -8.54 10.03 -16.56
N LEU A 127 -7.24 9.74 -16.65
CA LEU A 127 -6.59 8.74 -15.82
C LEU A 127 -6.61 9.13 -14.33
N CYS A 128 -6.32 10.40 -14.01
CA CYS A 128 -6.34 10.91 -12.64
C CYS A 128 -7.75 11.01 -12.05
N ALA A 129 -8.78 11.22 -12.88
CA ALA A 129 -10.18 11.20 -12.43
C ALA A 129 -10.62 9.82 -11.90
N ASN A 130 -9.94 8.74 -12.33
CA ASN A 130 -10.25 7.36 -11.94
C ASN A 130 -9.12 6.75 -11.08
N PRO A 131 -9.16 6.90 -9.74
CA PRO A 131 -8.06 6.48 -8.87
C PRO A 131 -7.78 4.98 -8.91
N ALA A 132 -8.80 4.14 -9.15
CA ALA A 132 -8.63 2.70 -9.31
C ALA A 132 -7.80 2.35 -10.57
N MET A 133 -8.10 3.00 -11.69
CA MET A 133 -7.39 2.83 -12.97
C MET A 133 -5.96 3.38 -12.87
N LEU A 134 -5.76 4.52 -12.20
CA LEU A 134 -4.43 5.06 -11.93
C LEU A 134 -3.58 4.09 -11.09
N GLY A 135 -4.19 3.40 -10.13
CA GLY A 135 -3.53 2.38 -9.31
C GLY A 135 -3.07 1.18 -10.14
N THR A 136 -3.96 0.59 -10.92
CA THR A 136 -3.64 -0.56 -11.79
C THR A 136 -2.62 -0.19 -12.87
N PHE A 137 -2.70 1.02 -13.42
CA PHE A 137 -1.71 1.56 -14.36
C PHE A 137 -0.31 1.66 -13.73
N LYS A 138 -0.20 2.26 -12.53
CA LYS A 138 1.09 2.35 -11.82
C LYS A 138 1.66 0.98 -11.48
N ASP A 139 0.82 0.05 -11.03
CA ASP A 139 1.27 -1.30 -10.67
C ASP A 139 1.70 -2.11 -11.90
N GLY A 140 1.01 -1.98 -13.02
CA GLY A 140 1.42 -2.55 -14.31
C GLY A 140 2.80 -2.03 -14.75
N LEU A 141 3.01 -0.71 -14.69
CA LEU A 141 4.30 -0.09 -15.00
C LEU A 141 5.42 -0.56 -14.08
N ARG A 142 5.18 -0.64 -12.75
CA ARG A 142 6.18 -1.14 -11.79
C ARG A 142 6.58 -2.57 -12.10
N LYS A 143 5.61 -3.44 -12.42
CA LYS A 143 5.86 -4.83 -12.78
C LYS A 143 6.68 -4.94 -14.07
N ALA A 144 6.31 -4.19 -15.10
CA ALA A 144 7.04 -4.18 -16.37
C ALA A 144 8.49 -3.69 -16.20
N LEU A 145 8.70 -2.61 -15.45
CA LEU A 145 10.03 -2.08 -15.16
C LEU A 145 10.88 -3.02 -14.29
N ALA A 146 10.28 -3.62 -13.26
CA ALA A 146 10.98 -4.59 -12.41
C ALA A 146 11.40 -5.84 -13.20
N ALA A 147 10.53 -6.34 -14.08
CA ALA A 147 10.86 -7.47 -14.95
C ALA A 147 11.98 -7.13 -15.94
N ALA A 148 11.95 -5.94 -16.54
CA ALA A 148 12.99 -5.48 -17.47
C ALA A 148 14.32 -5.14 -16.78
N ALA A 149 14.27 -4.77 -15.50
CA ALA A 149 15.45 -4.47 -14.69
C ALA A 149 16.31 -5.71 -14.37
N GLY A 150 15.75 -6.91 -14.53
CA GLY A 150 16.44 -8.18 -14.31
C GLY A 150 16.10 -8.85 -12.97
N PRO A 151 16.68 -10.03 -12.71
CA PRO A 151 16.37 -10.82 -11.52
C PRO A 151 16.76 -10.08 -10.23
N GLY A 152 15.93 -10.22 -9.19
CA GLY A 152 16.14 -9.59 -7.89
C GLY A 152 15.53 -8.20 -7.73
N VAL A 153 15.16 -7.52 -8.83
CA VAL A 153 14.40 -6.26 -8.74
C VAL A 153 12.90 -6.58 -8.66
N ARG A 154 12.24 -6.11 -7.59
CA ARG A 154 10.81 -6.29 -7.35
C ARG A 154 10.05 -4.99 -7.63
N PRO A 155 8.73 -5.04 -7.86
CA PRO A 155 7.91 -3.83 -8.04
C PRO A 155 8.02 -2.83 -6.88
N GLU A 156 8.29 -3.31 -5.66
CA GLU A 156 8.48 -2.48 -4.46
C GLU A 156 9.75 -1.63 -4.51
N HIS A 157 10.73 -2.02 -5.33
CA HIS A 157 11.99 -1.28 -5.53
C HIS A 157 11.87 -0.16 -6.57
N VAL A 158 10.67 0.02 -7.15
CA VAL A 158 10.41 0.97 -8.24
C VAL A 158 9.47 2.08 -7.75
N GLU A 159 10.03 3.28 -7.63
CA GLU A 159 9.32 4.51 -7.37
C GLU A 159 8.90 5.14 -8.71
N LEU A 160 7.64 5.53 -8.84
CA LEU A 160 7.09 6.12 -10.06
C LEU A 160 6.47 7.49 -9.78
N VAL A 161 6.81 8.45 -10.63
CA VAL A 161 6.21 9.78 -10.69
C VAL A 161 5.64 9.97 -12.09
N LEU A 162 4.35 10.35 -12.17
CA LEU A 162 3.64 10.59 -13.42
C LEU A 162 3.32 12.08 -13.56
N SER A 163 3.47 12.62 -14.77
CA SER A 163 3.18 14.02 -15.08
C SER A 163 2.40 14.17 -16.39
N ALA A 164 1.71 15.31 -16.53
CA ALA A 164 0.88 15.65 -17.70
C ALA A 164 1.71 15.95 -18.97
N GLY A 165 1.04 16.01 -20.12
CA GLY A 165 1.66 16.28 -21.43
C GLY A 165 1.90 15.02 -22.26
N SER A 166 0.84 14.20 -22.42
CA SER A 166 0.94 12.73 -22.54
C SER A 166 1.65 12.15 -21.31
N VAL A 167 1.32 10.95 -20.87
CA VAL A 167 1.79 10.48 -19.55
C VAL A 167 3.32 10.33 -19.55
N ILE A 168 4.03 11.29 -18.94
CA ILE A 168 5.47 11.24 -18.75
C ILE A 168 5.73 10.45 -17.48
N VAL A 169 6.39 9.31 -17.64
CA VAL A 169 6.76 8.39 -16.57
C VAL A 169 8.20 8.67 -16.18
N GLN A 170 8.42 9.08 -14.94
CA GLN A 170 9.73 9.11 -14.30
C GLN A 170 9.80 7.98 -13.29
N ALA A 171 10.67 7.02 -13.55
CA ALA A 171 10.92 5.88 -12.70
C ALA A 171 12.26 6.02 -12.00
N ARG A 172 12.27 5.80 -10.68
CA ARG A 172 13.47 5.67 -9.87
C ARG A 172 13.53 4.26 -9.31
N ILE A 173 14.58 3.53 -9.68
CA ILE A 173 14.77 2.14 -9.30
C ILE A 173 15.89 2.10 -8.26
N VAL A 174 15.59 1.55 -7.09
CA VAL A 174 16.56 1.37 -5.99
C VAL A 174 16.82 -0.12 -5.82
N PRO A 175 17.88 -0.67 -6.43
CA PRO A 175 18.17 -2.10 -6.35
C PRO A 175 18.36 -2.56 -4.90
N PRO A 176 17.95 -3.78 -4.55
CA PRO A 176 18.22 -4.34 -3.23
C PRO A 176 19.73 -4.60 -3.06
N LYS A 177 20.16 -4.76 -1.80
CA LYS A 177 21.57 -5.06 -1.49
C LYS A 177 22.04 -6.32 -2.22
N GLY A 178 23.21 -6.24 -2.84
CA GLY A 178 23.80 -7.34 -3.60
C GLY A 178 23.48 -7.33 -5.11
N VAL A 179 22.59 -6.45 -5.58
CA VAL A 179 22.34 -6.23 -7.00
C VAL A 179 23.11 -5.01 -7.48
N SER A 180 23.98 -5.20 -8.48
CA SER A 180 24.76 -4.12 -9.10
C SER A 180 23.85 -3.17 -9.87
N SER A 181 23.91 -1.88 -9.54
CA SER A 181 23.16 -0.84 -10.25
C SER A 181 23.59 -0.69 -11.72
N LYS A 182 24.86 -1.00 -12.04
CA LYS A 182 25.36 -1.03 -13.42
C LYS A 182 24.72 -2.14 -14.23
N ASP A 183 24.51 -3.30 -13.61
CA ASP A 183 23.92 -4.46 -14.27
C ASP A 183 22.45 -4.18 -14.56
N VAL A 184 21.73 -3.60 -13.59
CA VAL A 184 20.32 -3.18 -13.79
C VAL A 184 20.21 -2.13 -14.89
N ALA A 185 21.09 -1.12 -14.89
CA ALA A 185 21.08 -0.09 -15.94
C ALA A 185 21.39 -0.68 -17.33
N SER A 186 22.26 -1.70 -17.41
CA SER A 186 22.57 -2.40 -18.66
C SER A 186 21.40 -3.25 -19.14
N HIS A 187 20.73 -3.98 -18.25
CA HIS A 187 19.52 -4.75 -18.56
C HIS A 187 18.38 -3.84 -19.05
N LEU A 188 18.17 -2.70 -18.41
CA LEU A 188 17.13 -1.74 -18.84
C LEU A 188 17.39 -1.15 -20.23
N LYS A 189 18.67 -1.04 -20.64
CA LYS A 189 19.04 -0.55 -21.97
C LYS A 189 18.93 -1.62 -23.06
N SER A 190 19.16 -2.89 -22.71
CA SER A 190 19.08 -4.01 -23.66
C SER A 190 17.68 -4.60 -23.79
N ALA A 191 16.85 -4.50 -22.73
CA ALA A 191 15.50 -5.03 -22.74
C ALA A 191 14.58 -4.24 -23.68
N PRO A 192 13.59 -4.90 -24.34
CA PRO A 192 12.58 -4.24 -25.16
C PRO A 192 11.51 -3.55 -24.29
N LEU A 193 11.95 -2.58 -23.47
CA LEU A 193 11.15 -1.95 -22.42
C LEU A 193 9.90 -1.25 -22.97
N GLU A 194 9.99 -0.67 -24.16
CA GLU A 194 8.86 -0.02 -24.85
C GLU A 194 7.70 -1.00 -25.07
N LYS A 195 7.99 -2.20 -25.58
CA LYS A 195 6.97 -3.24 -25.83
C LYS A 195 6.36 -3.74 -24.52
N ALA A 196 7.19 -3.96 -23.50
CA ALA A 196 6.73 -4.42 -22.20
C ALA A 196 5.81 -3.39 -21.51
N VAL A 197 6.16 -2.10 -21.62
CA VAL A 197 5.35 -1.01 -21.08
C VAL A 197 4.04 -0.86 -21.85
N VAL A 198 4.04 -0.91 -23.18
CA VAL A 198 2.80 -0.87 -23.99
C VAL A 198 1.88 -2.03 -23.61
N ALA A 199 2.41 -3.26 -23.54
CA ALA A 199 1.62 -4.44 -23.15
C ALA A 199 1.01 -4.29 -21.75
N ALA A 200 1.78 -3.76 -20.79
CA ALA A 200 1.28 -3.53 -19.43
C ALA A 200 0.19 -2.45 -19.36
N VAL A 201 0.29 -1.41 -20.19
CA VAL A 201 -0.73 -0.33 -20.26
C VAL A 201 -2.00 -0.82 -20.92
N VAL A 202 -1.90 -1.57 -22.03
CA VAL A 202 -3.06 -2.13 -22.75
C VAL A 202 -3.81 -3.16 -21.91
N ALA A 203 -3.11 -3.89 -21.02
CA ALA A 203 -3.73 -4.84 -20.09
C ALA A 203 -4.57 -4.19 -18.98
N VAL A 204 -4.57 -2.85 -18.85
CA VAL A 204 -5.39 -2.15 -17.86
C VAL A 204 -6.84 -2.09 -18.34
N GLU A 205 -7.74 -2.73 -17.59
CA GLU A 205 -9.16 -2.76 -17.93
C GLU A 205 -9.76 -1.35 -18.01
N GLY A 206 -10.42 -1.05 -19.13
CA GLY A 206 -11.05 0.25 -19.40
C GLY A 206 -10.12 1.36 -19.88
N ILE A 207 -8.82 1.09 -20.11
CA ILE A 207 -7.86 2.09 -20.60
C ILE A 207 -8.25 2.66 -21.97
N GLU A 208 -8.94 1.87 -22.80
CA GLU A 208 -9.41 2.27 -24.13
C GLU A 208 -10.28 3.52 -24.12
N ARG A 209 -11.04 3.75 -23.03
CA ARG A 209 -11.93 4.92 -22.90
C ARG A 209 -11.18 6.23 -22.69
N ILE A 210 -9.91 6.18 -22.27
CA ILE A 210 -9.07 7.34 -22.02
C ILE A 210 -7.93 7.47 -23.03
N CYS A 211 -7.89 6.56 -24.01
CA CYS A 211 -6.91 6.58 -25.08
C CYS A 211 -7.49 7.30 -26.30
N SER A 212 -6.72 8.24 -26.86
CA SER A 212 -7.09 8.95 -28.09
C SER A 212 -6.60 8.26 -29.36
N GLY A 213 -5.95 7.11 -29.24
CA GLY A 213 -5.32 6.38 -30.33
C GLY A 213 -4.46 5.21 -29.83
N PRO A 214 -3.70 4.53 -30.71
CA PRO A 214 -2.86 3.41 -30.33
C PRO A 214 -1.78 3.85 -29.33
N VAL A 215 -1.66 3.11 -28.22
CA VAL A 215 -0.68 3.41 -27.16
C VAL A 215 0.73 3.13 -27.68
N ALA A 216 1.60 4.14 -27.59
CA ALA A 216 3.00 4.03 -27.99
C ALA A 216 3.91 4.67 -26.94
N VAL A 217 5.11 4.12 -26.75
CA VAL A 217 6.13 4.69 -25.86
C VAL A 217 7.17 5.41 -26.73
N SER A 218 7.67 6.54 -26.22
CA SER A 218 8.69 7.35 -26.90
C SER A 218 9.63 8.00 -25.89
N GLU A 219 10.75 8.53 -26.38
CA GLU A 219 11.73 9.30 -25.59
C GLU A 219 12.28 8.51 -24.38
N LEU A 220 12.50 7.21 -24.53
CA LEU A 220 13.08 6.39 -23.46
C LEU A 220 14.53 6.83 -23.20
N ARG A 221 14.81 7.30 -21.97
CA ARG A 221 16.14 7.64 -21.49
C ARG A 221 16.39 6.93 -20.16
N VAL A 222 17.43 6.11 -20.12
CA VAL A 222 17.91 5.47 -18.90
C VAL A 222 19.21 6.15 -18.48
N SER A 223 19.18 6.88 -17.36
CA SER A 223 20.38 7.46 -16.77
C SER A 223 20.95 6.51 -15.72
N ALA A 224 22.26 6.27 -15.82
CA ALA A 224 22.99 5.59 -14.77
C ALA A 224 22.85 6.38 -13.46
N PRO A 225 23.01 5.73 -12.29
CA PRO A 225 23.08 6.46 -11.04
C PRO A 225 24.13 7.55 -11.16
N ASP A 226 23.70 8.80 -11.10
CA ASP A 226 24.64 9.90 -10.92
C ASP A 226 25.39 9.58 -9.62
N PRO A 227 26.73 9.51 -9.64
CA PRO A 227 27.48 9.29 -8.42
C PRO A 227 26.95 10.30 -7.41
N PRO A 228 26.50 9.84 -6.22
CA PRO A 228 25.81 10.69 -5.26
C PRO A 228 26.64 11.94 -5.15
N ALA A 229 26.08 13.06 -5.62
CA ALA A 229 26.83 14.29 -5.77
C ALA A 229 27.37 14.57 -4.38
N LEU A 230 28.67 14.28 -4.18
CA LEU A 230 29.31 14.50 -2.91
C LEU A 230 29.01 15.97 -2.61
N PRO A 231 28.36 16.28 -1.48
CA PRO A 231 27.88 17.62 -1.21
C PRO A 231 29.05 18.57 -1.50
N ALA A 232 28.86 19.42 -2.53
CA ALA A 232 29.92 20.28 -3.07
C ALA A 232 30.43 21.32 -2.04
N GLU A 233 29.95 21.26 -0.80
CA GLU A 233 30.38 22.07 0.33
C GLU A 233 31.79 21.76 0.86
N ALA A 234 32.44 20.67 0.47
CA ALA A 234 33.78 20.36 1.00
C ALA A 234 34.97 20.95 0.21
N THR A 235 34.77 21.42 -1.04
CA THR A 235 35.88 21.85 -1.91
C THR A 235 36.06 23.37 -1.99
N ARG A 236 35.34 24.17 -1.21
CA ARG A 236 35.49 25.64 -1.19
C ARG A 236 36.53 26.16 -0.19
N ALA A 237 37.42 25.31 0.32
CA ALA A 237 38.45 25.70 1.30
C ALA A 237 39.91 25.49 0.82
N GLN A 238 40.15 25.15 -0.44
CA GLN A 238 41.51 25.00 -1.01
C GLN A 238 41.71 25.71 -2.36
N GLU A 239 41.05 26.85 -2.59
CA GLU A 239 41.66 27.86 -3.45
C GLU A 239 42.82 28.49 -2.67
N GLN A 240 43.98 27.83 -2.73
CA GLN A 240 45.22 28.57 -2.49
C GLN A 240 45.37 29.59 -3.62
N PRO A 241 45.71 30.85 -3.31
CA PRO A 241 46.08 31.81 -4.35
C PRO A 241 47.28 31.25 -5.10
N VAL A 242 47.09 30.92 -6.38
CA VAL A 242 48.19 30.69 -7.31
C VAL A 242 48.84 32.05 -7.53
N TRP A 243 49.91 32.32 -6.78
CA TRP A 243 50.80 33.43 -7.08
C TRP A 243 51.48 33.11 -8.42
N LYS A 244 51.01 33.72 -9.51
CA LYS A 244 51.78 33.84 -10.74
C LYS A 244 52.92 34.82 -10.49
N PRO A 245 54.19 34.41 -10.57
CA PRO A 245 55.28 35.37 -10.65
C PRO A 245 55.30 35.90 -12.08
N GLU A 246 54.62 37.02 -12.33
CA GLU A 246 54.96 37.82 -13.50
C GLU A 246 56.32 38.46 -13.25
N GLY A 247 57.31 37.93 -13.95
CA GLY A 247 58.61 38.56 -14.10
C GLY A 247 58.44 39.90 -14.81
N GLY A 248 58.82 40.96 -14.10
CA GLY A 248 58.98 42.30 -14.64
C GLY A 248 60.05 42.99 -13.81
N GLY A 249 61.31 42.76 -14.18
CA GLY A 249 62.44 43.40 -13.51
C GLY A 249 62.45 44.89 -13.75
N HIS A 250 62.77 45.67 -12.73
CA HIS A 250 63.50 46.93 -12.87
C HIS A 250 64.40 47.08 -11.65
N GLY A 251 65.70 47.18 -11.93
CA GLY A 251 66.73 47.40 -10.93
C GLY A 251 66.58 48.78 -10.32
N HIS A 252 66.48 48.82 -9.00
CA HIS A 252 66.95 49.97 -8.24
C HIS A 252 67.90 49.49 -7.15
N LYS A 253 69.12 49.97 -7.29
CA LYS A 253 70.17 50.05 -6.28
C LYS A 253 69.64 50.74 -5.02
N GLU A 254 70.41 50.54 -3.95
CA GLU A 254 70.48 51.36 -2.73
C GLU A 254 69.53 50.95 -1.60
N ARG A 255 70.09 50.24 -0.63
CA ARG A 255 70.68 50.77 0.62
C ARG A 255 69.57 51.25 1.58
N SER A 256 69.61 50.66 2.79
CA SER A 256 69.02 51.17 4.04
C SER A 256 67.73 50.52 4.56
N THR A 257 67.73 49.23 4.93
CA THR A 257 66.65 48.65 5.79
C THR A 257 67.13 47.56 6.76
N SER A 258 68.25 47.76 7.48
CA SER A 258 68.71 46.78 8.49
C SER A 258 68.06 46.92 9.88
N ARG A 259 67.17 47.89 10.12
CA ARG A 259 66.57 48.16 11.45
C ARG A 259 65.15 47.63 11.71
N THR A 260 64.40 47.15 10.70
CA THR A 260 63.02 46.65 10.90
C THR A 260 62.91 45.14 11.14
N ASN A 261 64.01 44.39 11.10
CA ASN A 261 64.00 42.93 11.23
C ASN A 261 63.73 42.41 12.65
N ARG A 262 63.94 43.22 13.70
CA ARG A 262 63.67 42.79 15.09
C ARG A 262 62.17 42.85 15.43
N ASP A 263 61.47 43.89 14.99
CA ASP A 263 60.03 44.02 15.25
C ASP A 263 59.20 42.99 14.49
N GLY A 264 59.65 42.60 13.29
CA GLY A 264 59.03 41.52 12.52
C GLY A 264 59.06 40.15 13.22
N LYS A 265 60.09 39.85 14.01
CA LYS A 265 60.20 38.57 14.72
C LYS A 265 59.19 38.47 15.87
N ALA A 266 59.03 39.54 16.65
CA ALA A 266 58.07 39.59 17.75
C ALA A 266 56.62 39.51 17.25
N GLN A 267 56.31 40.16 16.13
CA GLN A 267 54.97 40.10 15.54
C GLN A 267 54.67 38.71 14.99
N ARG A 268 55.61 38.09 14.26
CA ARG A 268 55.46 36.71 13.76
C ARG A 268 55.24 35.71 14.90
N GLU A 269 55.90 35.89 16.04
CA GLU A 269 55.69 35.03 17.20
C GLU A 269 54.29 35.23 17.83
N LYS A 270 53.80 36.47 17.92
CA LYS A 270 52.43 36.75 18.38
C LYS A 270 51.39 36.14 17.43
N ASP A 271 51.58 36.28 16.13
CA ASP A 271 50.67 35.71 15.13
C ASP A 271 50.72 34.18 15.15
N ALA A 272 51.88 33.57 15.35
CA ALA A 272 52.02 32.13 15.54
C ALA A 272 51.28 31.63 16.79
N ARG A 273 51.30 32.40 17.91
CA ARG A 273 50.53 32.06 19.13
C ARG A 273 49.02 32.18 18.89
N ARG A 274 48.57 33.20 18.16
CA ARG A 274 47.15 33.35 17.78
C ARG A 274 46.70 32.21 16.87
N ALA A 275 47.52 31.84 15.89
CA ALA A 275 47.24 30.71 15.00
C ALA A 275 47.15 29.38 15.76
N ARG A 276 48.01 29.15 16.76
CA ARG A 276 47.92 27.94 17.61
C ARG A 276 46.63 27.88 18.42
N ARG A 277 46.23 28.99 19.06
CA ARG A 277 44.95 29.05 19.80
C ARG A 277 43.75 28.84 18.87
N ALA A 278 43.75 29.47 17.70
CA ALA A 278 42.70 29.27 16.71
C ALA A 278 42.61 27.80 16.24
N LEU A 279 43.75 27.12 16.10
CA LEU A 279 43.78 25.70 15.76
C LEU A 279 43.25 24.82 16.90
N GLU A 280 43.61 25.12 18.16
CA GLU A 280 43.08 24.42 19.34
C GLU A 280 41.54 24.57 19.43
N ASP A 281 41.02 25.78 19.27
CA ASP A 281 39.58 26.04 19.25
C ASP A 281 38.87 25.30 18.12
N ALA A 282 39.48 25.27 16.92
CA ALA A 282 38.94 24.53 15.77
C ALA A 282 38.88 23.02 16.02
N ILE A 283 39.89 22.44 16.69
CA ILE A 283 39.91 21.03 17.06
C ILE A 283 38.78 20.73 18.07
N VAL A 284 38.60 21.58 19.08
CA VAL A 284 37.53 21.43 20.07
C VAL A 284 36.15 21.53 19.40
N LEU A 285 35.94 22.48 18.49
CA LEU A 285 34.71 22.63 17.74
C LEU A 285 34.42 21.39 16.87
N ALA A 286 35.44 20.88 16.17
CA ALA A 286 35.31 19.69 15.34
C ALA A 286 34.91 18.45 16.18
N SER A 287 35.53 18.25 17.35
CA SER A 287 35.14 17.19 18.29
C SER A 287 33.70 17.35 18.78
N ARG A 288 33.24 18.58 19.06
CA ARG A 288 31.86 18.83 19.48
C ARG A 288 30.85 18.50 18.38
N ILE A 289 31.15 18.86 17.13
CA ILE A 289 30.29 18.54 15.97
C ILE A 289 30.21 17.03 15.77
N GLN A 290 31.32 16.30 15.90
CA GLN A 290 31.32 14.84 15.82
C GLN A 290 30.44 14.20 16.91
N LEU A 291 30.52 14.70 18.14
CA LEU A 291 29.69 14.21 19.25
C LEU A 291 28.19 14.46 18.98
N LEU A 292 27.83 15.65 18.49
CA LEU A 292 26.45 15.96 18.10
C LEU A 292 25.95 15.07 16.95
N ARG A 293 26.81 14.71 15.99
CA ARG A 293 26.45 13.76 14.93
C ARG A 293 26.15 12.36 15.48
N VAL A 294 26.95 11.88 16.43
CA VAL A 294 26.73 10.59 17.10
C VAL A 294 25.45 10.61 17.93
N GLU A 295 25.19 11.68 18.67
CA GLU A 295 23.93 11.87 19.42
C GLU A 295 22.71 11.95 18.48
N GLY A 296 22.83 12.68 17.37
CA GLY A 296 21.83 12.73 16.31
C GLY A 296 21.55 11.36 15.70
N ALA A 297 22.57 10.53 15.48
CA ALA A 297 22.39 9.16 15.01
C ALA A 297 21.69 8.27 16.05
N ARG A 298 22.02 8.41 17.33
CA ARG A 298 21.36 7.67 18.43
C ARG A 298 19.88 8.05 18.57
N THR A 299 19.55 9.34 18.46
CA THR A 299 18.16 9.80 18.54
C THR A 299 17.34 9.32 17.33
N ARG A 300 17.88 9.38 16.11
CA ARG A 300 17.23 8.80 14.92
C ARG A 300 16.97 7.30 15.07
N LYS A 301 17.94 6.52 15.59
CA LYS A 301 17.74 5.09 15.87
C LYS A 301 16.61 4.85 16.88
N LYS A 302 16.54 5.65 17.96
CA LYS A 302 15.44 5.57 18.95
C LYS A 302 14.08 5.90 18.34
N ILE A 303 14.00 6.92 17.47
CA ILE A 303 12.77 7.28 16.75
C ILE A 303 12.34 6.12 15.83
N HIS A 304 13.27 5.52 15.09
CA HIS A 304 12.98 4.38 14.22
C HIS A 304 12.45 3.17 15.01
N GLN A 305 13.09 2.82 16.12
CA GLN A 305 12.62 1.74 17.00
C GLN A 305 11.24 2.04 17.59
N ALA A 306 10.95 3.30 17.94
CA ALA A 306 9.63 3.70 18.42
C ALA A 306 8.56 3.60 17.31
N MET A 307 8.91 3.96 16.07
CA MET A 307 8.04 3.79 14.89
C MET A 307 7.75 2.32 14.61
N GLU A 308 8.77 1.45 14.62
CA GLU A 308 8.61 0.00 14.46
C GLU A 308 7.71 -0.60 15.55
N ARG A 309 7.90 -0.21 16.81
CA ARG A 309 7.03 -0.64 17.92
C ARG A 309 5.59 -0.16 17.74
N LYS A 310 5.36 1.05 17.24
CA LYS A 310 4.01 1.52 16.92
C LYS A 310 3.38 0.70 15.79
N GLN A 311 4.15 0.43 14.73
CA GLN A 311 3.67 -0.40 13.62
C GLN A 311 3.34 -1.82 14.05
N SER A 312 4.16 -2.45 14.90
CA SER A 312 3.87 -3.80 15.40
C SER A 312 2.60 -3.85 16.24
N VAL A 313 2.36 -2.85 17.09
CA VAL A 313 1.10 -2.73 17.85
C VAL A 313 -0.12 -2.57 16.93
N VAL A 314 -0.02 -1.76 15.88
CA VAL A 314 -1.11 -1.59 14.90
C VAL A 314 -1.41 -2.89 14.16
N VAL A 315 -0.39 -3.65 13.77
CA VAL A 315 -0.57 -4.96 13.11
C VAL A 315 -1.28 -5.95 14.05
N VAL A 316 -0.83 -6.05 15.31
CA VAL A 316 -1.46 -6.92 16.31
C VAL A 316 -2.91 -6.51 16.57
N ALA A 317 -3.19 -5.20 16.71
CA ALA A 317 -4.54 -4.69 16.88
C ALA A 317 -5.44 -5.03 15.69
N ARG A 318 -4.93 -4.91 14.45
CA ARG A 318 -5.65 -5.28 13.23
C ARG A 318 -5.94 -6.78 13.17
N GLN A 319 -4.95 -7.62 13.52
CA GLN A 319 -5.16 -9.08 13.59
C GLN A 319 -6.22 -9.44 14.64
N HIS A 320 -6.23 -8.79 15.80
CA HIS A 320 -7.23 -9.00 16.83
C HIS A 320 -8.63 -8.55 16.38
N ALA A 321 -8.73 -7.44 15.65
CA ALA A 321 -9.99 -6.98 15.06
C ALA A 321 -10.53 -7.97 14.01
N LEU A 322 -9.67 -8.49 13.13
CA LEU A 322 -10.04 -9.50 12.15
C LEU A 322 -10.49 -10.81 12.81
N LYS A 323 -9.79 -11.26 13.87
CA LYS A 323 -10.22 -12.41 14.67
C LYS A 323 -11.62 -12.21 15.25
N ARG A 324 -11.89 -11.04 15.85
CA ARG A 324 -13.23 -10.70 16.38
C ARG A 324 -14.32 -10.69 15.29
N GLN A 325 -14.00 -10.19 14.10
CA GLN A 325 -14.93 -10.23 12.97
C GLN A 325 -15.20 -11.66 12.51
N SER A 326 -14.17 -12.51 12.41
CA SER A 326 -14.36 -13.93 12.03
C SER A 326 -15.22 -14.70 13.03
N THR A 327 -15.05 -14.46 14.34
CA THR A 327 -15.88 -15.11 15.37
C THR A 327 -17.32 -14.61 15.33
N SER A 328 -17.54 -13.32 15.06
CA SER A 328 -18.90 -12.76 14.92
C SER A 328 -19.62 -13.32 13.69
N ILE A 329 -18.93 -13.42 12.54
CA ILE A 329 -19.52 -13.99 11.32
C ILE A 329 -19.85 -15.48 11.53
N ALA A 330 -18.96 -16.24 12.18
CA ALA A 330 -19.21 -17.63 12.49
C ALA A 330 -20.44 -17.82 13.41
N ALA A 331 -20.62 -16.95 14.41
CA ALA A 331 -21.79 -16.98 15.28
C ALA A 331 -23.10 -16.72 14.51
N VAL A 332 -23.12 -15.69 13.65
CA VAL A 332 -24.30 -15.37 12.81
C VAL A 332 -24.61 -16.49 11.82
N ALA A 333 -23.59 -17.11 11.22
CA ALA A 333 -23.78 -18.24 10.31
C ALA A 333 -24.37 -19.47 11.03
N LEU A 334 -23.97 -19.72 12.28
CA LEU A 334 -24.50 -20.81 13.09
C LEU A 334 -25.99 -20.59 13.42
N GLU A 335 -26.38 -19.38 13.84
CA GLU A 335 -27.80 -19.04 14.06
C GLU A 335 -28.63 -19.18 12.79
N ALA A 336 -28.12 -18.73 11.64
CA ALA A 336 -28.81 -18.86 10.36
C ALA A 336 -29.01 -20.34 9.95
N LEU A 337 -28.01 -21.21 10.19
CA LEU A 337 -28.13 -22.64 9.95
C LEU A 337 -29.18 -23.30 10.86
N GLN A 338 -29.21 -22.93 12.15
CA GLN A 338 -30.21 -23.44 13.10
C GLN A 338 -31.63 -22.99 12.71
N ALA A 339 -31.80 -21.72 12.31
CA ALA A 339 -33.08 -21.22 11.82
C ALA A 339 -33.52 -21.89 10.51
N GLY A 340 -32.58 -22.21 9.61
CA GLY A 340 -32.85 -22.95 8.38
C GLY A 340 -33.34 -24.38 8.67
N ALA A 341 -32.67 -25.10 9.58
CA ALA A 341 -33.05 -26.46 9.96
C ALA A 341 -34.47 -26.55 10.54
N ALA A 342 -34.86 -25.57 11.37
CA ALA A 342 -36.21 -25.49 11.91
C ALA A 342 -37.28 -25.31 10.82
N ARG A 343 -36.99 -24.49 9.79
CA ARG A 343 -37.93 -24.30 8.65
C ARG A 343 -38.05 -25.55 7.78
N THR A 344 -36.95 -26.28 7.55
CA THR A 344 -37.00 -27.51 6.75
C THR A 344 -37.83 -28.62 7.39
N MET A 345 -37.85 -28.72 8.73
CA MET A 345 -38.74 -29.66 9.42
C MET A 345 -40.22 -29.33 9.16
N THR A 346 -40.62 -28.07 9.30
CA THR A 346 -42.03 -27.68 9.10
C THR A 346 -42.55 -27.90 7.67
N LEU A 347 -41.67 -27.84 6.67
CA LEU A 347 -42.04 -28.13 5.28
C LEU A 347 -42.18 -29.64 5.03
N ALA A 348 -41.36 -30.46 5.67
CA ALA A 348 -41.48 -31.91 5.58
C ALA A 348 -42.80 -32.39 6.19
N ASP A 349 -43.17 -31.87 7.36
CA ASP A 349 -44.44 -32.19 8.04
C ASP A 349 -45.66 -31.81 7.18
N ARG A 350 -45.63 -30.60 6.57
CA ARG A 350 -46.68 -30.17 5.61
C ARG A 350 -46.74 -31.03 4.35
N ALA A 351 -45.61 -31.48 3.83
CA ALA A 351 -45.57 -32.37 2.67
C ALA A 351 -46.18 -33.73 3.00
N GLU A 352 -45.96 -34.24 4.21
CA GLU A 352 -46.55 -35.50 4.67
C GLU A 352 -48.07 -35.38 4.87
N GLU A 353 -48.55 -34.27 5.44
CA GLU A 353 -49.98 -33.97 5.56
C GLU A 353 -50.67 -33.90 4.19
N ASN A 354 -50.04 -33.23 3.22
CA ASN A 354 -50.54 -33.18 1.83
C ASN A 354 -50.52 -34.55 1.14
N ARG A 355 -49.53 -35.39 1.45
CA ARG A 355 -49.47 -36.75 0.91
C ARG A 355 -50.59 -37.62 1.48
N ALA A 356 -50.90 -37.47 2.77
CA ALA A 356 -52.00 -38.17 3.43
C ALA A 356 -53.37 -37.78 2.85
N THR A 357 -53.60 -36.48 2.60
CA THR A 357 -54.84 -36.00 1.98
C THR A 357 -55.00 -36.50 0.54
N LEU A 358 -53.93 -36.47 -0.27
CA LEU A 358 -53.97 -37.03 -1.63
C LEU A 358 -54.20 -38.55 -1.64
N ALA A 359 -53.61 -39.29 -0.69
CA ALA A 359 -53.85 -40.72 -0.55
C ALA A 359 -55.33 -41.01 -0.22
N SER A 360 -55.92 -40.25 0.70
CA SER A 360 -57.35 -40.34 1.04
C SER A 360 -58.25 -40.07 -0.16
N CYS A 361 -57.97 -39.00 -0.93
CA CYS A 361 -58.72 -38.69 -2.14
C CYS A 361 -58.63 -39.80 -3.20
N ASN A 362 -57.45 -40.40 -3.40
CA ASN A 362 -57.29 -41.49 -4.37
C ASN A 362 -58.06 -42.76 -3.98
N VAL A 363 -58.13 -43.08 -2.68
CA VAL A 363 -58.92 -44.22 -2.20
C VAL A 363 -60.41 -43.96 -2.44
N ALA A 364 -60.90 -42.76 -2.12
CA ALA A 364 -62.29 -42.39 -2.38
C ALA A 364 -62.64 -42.47 -3.87
N LEU A 365 -61.76 -41.99 -4.75
CA LEU A 365 -61.96 -42.03 -6.20
C LEU A 365 -62.03 -43.48 -6.72
N ARG A 366 -61.17 -44.37 -6.23
CA ARG A 366 -61.18 -45.79 -6.61
C ARG A 366 -62.46 -46.48 -6.19
N ALA A 367 -62.94 -46.23 -4.96
CA ALA A 367 -64.20 -46.79 -4.47
C ALA A 367 -65.39 -46.32 -5.33
N GLU A 368 -65.41 -45.06 -5.76
CA GLU A 368 -66.50 -44.51 -6.60
C GLU A 368 -66.47 -45.09 -8.03
N VAL A 369 -65.27 -45.38 -8.57
CA VAL A 369 -65.11 -46.06 -9.87
C VAL A 369 -65.54 -47.53 -9.79
N GLU A 370 -65.19 -48.24 -8.72
CA GLU A 370 -65.62 -49.63 -8.50
C GLU A 370 -67.13 -49.72 -8.34
N ALA A 371 -67.74 -48.84 -7.53
CA ALA A 371 -69.19 -48.77 -7.40
C ALA A 371 -69.90 -48.47 -8.72
N SER A 372 -69.29 -47.64 -9.59
CA SER A 372 -69.83 -47.36 -10.93
C SER A 372 -69.75 -48.59 -11.86
N ARG A 373 -68.67 -49.38 -11.76
CA ARG A 373 -68.53 -50.64 -12.52
C ARG A 373 -69.54 -51.69 -12.09
N GLU A 374 -69.81 -51.82 -10.79
CA GLU A 374 -70.82 -52.73 -10.27
C GLU A 374 -72.23 -52.37 -10.76
N ARG A 375 -72.57 -51.08 -10.80
CA ARG A 375 -73.86 -50.62 -11.38
C ARG A 375 -73.98 -50.94 -12.87
N GLN A 376 -72.90 -50.77 -13.64
CA GLN A 376 -72.87 -51.18 -15.05
C GLN A 376 -73.05 -52.68 -15.24
N ALA A 377 -72.45 -53.51 -14.36
CA ALA A 377 -72.59 -54.96 -14.43
C ALA A 377 -74.02 -55.45 -14.13
N GLN A 378 -74.83 -54.65 -13.42
CA GLN A 378 -76.23 -54.96 -13.12
C GLN A 378 -77.20 -54.60 -14.26
N GLY A 379 -76.71 -54.12 -15.41
CA GLY A 379 -77.53 -53.89 -16.60
C GLY A 379 -78.39 -52.62 -16.56
N GLU A 380 -78.18 -51.73 -15.58
CA GLU A 380 -78.75 -50.39 -15.60
C GLU A 380 -78.07 -49.58 -16.70
N ALA A 381 -78.80 -49.33 -17.80
CA ALA A 381 -78.34 -48.48 -18.89
C ALA A 381 -78.14 -47.05 -18.36
N CYS A 382 -76.88 -46.73 -18.06
CA CYS A 382 -76.44 -45.45 -17.53
C CYS A 382 -76.42 -44.42 -18.67
N SER A 383 -77.60 -43.88 -19.05
CA SER A 383 -77.67 -42.82 -20.07
C SER A 383 -77.36 -41.42 -19.54
N ASP A 384 -77.30 -41.24 -18.23
CA ASP A 384 -76.99 -39.95 -17.61
C ASP A 384 -75.83 -40.10 -16.62
N ALA A 385 -74.62 -39.79 -17.07
CA ALA A 385 -73.49 -39.60 -16.16
C ALA A 385 -73.89 -38.55 -15.12
N SER A 386 -74.06 -38.97 -13.87
CA SER A 386 -74.61 -38.12 -12.81
C SER A 386 -73.82 -36.80 -12.73
N PRO A 387 -74.46 -35.63 -12.86
CA PRO A 387 -73.80 -34.32 -12.82
C PRO A 387 -73.00 -34.11 -11.53
N GLU A 388 -73.28 -34.90 -10.50
CA GLU A 388 -72.58 -34.93 -9.22
C GLU A 388 -71.11 -35.36 -9.34
N VAL A 389 -70.77 -36.35 -10.17
CA VAL A 389 -69.37 -36.79 -10.38
C VAL A 389 -68.60 -35.69 -11.13
N GLY A 390 -69.22 -35.07 -12.13
CA GLY A 390 -68.66 -33.92 -12.84
C GLY A 390 -68.38 -32.74 -11.90
N ALA A 391 -69.31 -32.45 -10.98
CA ALA A 391 -69.15 -31.40 -9.97
C ALA A 391 -68.00 -31.69 -8.99
N LYS A 392 -67.88 -32.94 -8.50
CA LYS A 392 -66.76 -33.35 -7.62
C LYS A 392 -65.42 -33.28 -8.34
N MET A 393 -65.34 -33.73 -9.59
CA MET A 393 -64.09 -33.68 -10.36
C MET A 393 -63.69 -32.24 -10.70
N ALA A 394 -64.66 -31.36 -10.98
CA ALA A 394 -64.43 -29.92 -11.15
C ALA A 394 -63.99 -29.23 -9.85
N ALA A 395 -64.52 -29.64 -8.69
CA ALA A 395 -64.06 -29.17 -7.38
C ALA A 395 -62.62 -29.61 -7.09
N ALA A 396 -62.29 -30.88 -7.36
CA ALA A 396 -60.94 -31.41 -7.20
C ALA A 396 -59.92 -30.69 -8.11
N ARG A 397 -60.28 -30.42 -9.38
CA ARG A 397 -59.44 -29.64 -10.31
C ARG A 397 -59.20 -28.21 -9.81
N ARG A 398 -60.22 -27.54 -9.26
CA ARG A 398 -60.07 -26.21 -8.64
C ARG A 398 -59.17 -26.25 -7.42
N SER A 399 -59.30 -27.27 -6.57
CA SER A 399 -58.42 -27.45 -5.41
C SER A 399 -56.96 -27.68 -5.82
N LEU A 400 -56.71 -28.51 -6.84
CA LEU A 400 -55.37 -28.77 -7.35
C LEU A 400 -54.76 -27.53 -8.01
N ALA A 401 -55.56 -26.75 -8.74
CA ALA A 401 -55.13 -25.47 -9.30
C ALA A 401 -54.72 -24.50 -8.19
N GLY A 402 -55.53 -24.35 -7.14
CA GLY A 402 -55.21 -23.50 -5.99
C GLY A 402 -53.94 -23.94 -5.25
N PHE A 403 -53.71 -25.26 -5.13
CA PHE A 403 -52.46 -25.79 -4.56
C PHE A 403 -51.24 -25.43 -5.43
N ASN A 404 -51.33 -25.61 -6.75
CA ASN A 404 -50.24 -25.25 -7.67
C ASN A 404 -49.93 -23.75 -7.64
N ASP A 405 -50.96 -22.90 -7.56
CA ASP A 405 -50.79 -21.46 -7.43
C ASP A 405 -50.12 -21.09 -6.10
N ALA A 406 -50.49 -21.75 -4.99
CA ALA A 406 -49.85 -21.56 -3.70
C ALA A 406 -48.36 -21.94 -3.72
N VAL A 407 -48.02 -23.10 -4.30
CA VAL A 407 -46.62 -23.54 -4.46
C VAL A 407 -45.83 -22.56 -5.33
N ARG A 408 -46.43 -22.05 -6.40
CA ARG A 408 -45.79 -21.07 -7.28
C ARG A 408 -45.50 -19.76 -6.54
N ASN A 409 -46.46 -19.27 -5.76
CA ASN A 409 -46.29 -18.06 -4.95
C ASN A 409 -45.18 -18.23 -3.89
N GLU A 410 -45.10 -19.39 -3.23
CA GLU A 410 -44.00 -19.68 -2.29
C GLU A 410 -42.63 -19.71 -2.98
N LEU A 411 -42.55 -20.31 -4.18
CA LEU A 411 -41.31 -20.31 -4.97
C LEU A 411 -40.89 -18.89 -5.38
N GLU A 412 -41.83 -18.04 -5.78
CA GLU A 412 -41.55 -16.64 -6.10
C GLU A 412 -41.08 -15.86 -4.85
N GLN A 413 -41.68 -16.13 -3.69
CA GLN A 413 -41.26 -15.52 -2.43
C GLN A 413 -39.85 -15.97 -2.00
N LEU A 414 -39.49 -17.24 -2.19
CA LEU A 414 -38.14 -17.73 -1.94
C LEU A 414 -37.12 -17.14 -2.93
N ALA A 415 -37.50 -16.97 -4.20
CA ALA A 415 -36.66 -16.34 -5.20
C ALA A 415 -36.40 -14.85 -4.88
N SER A 416 -37.39 -14.12 -4.37
CA SER A 416 -37.22 -12.74 -3.93
C SER A 416 -36.28 -12.64 -2.72
N GLN A 417 -36.46 -13.52 -1.72
CA GLN A 417 -35.57 -13.59 -0.55
C GLN A 417 -34.12 -13.89 -0.93
N LEU A 418 -33.89 -14.82 -1.86
CA LEU A 418 -32.55 -15.14 -2.37
C LEU A 418 -31.91 -13.91 -3.04
N SER A 419 -32.69 -13.19 -3.84
CA SER A 419 -32.22 -11.98 -4.54
C SER A 419 -31.81 -10.88 -3.57
N ASP A 420 -32.57 -10.68 -2.50
CA ASP A 420 -32.24 -9.71 -1.44
C ASP A 420 -30.96 -10.10 -0.69
N LEU A 421 -30.78 -11.38 -0.36
CA LEU A 421 -29.55 -11.87 0.27
C LEU A 421 -28.32 -11.68 -0.63
N LEU A 422 -28.45 -11.91 -1.94
CA LEU A 422 -27.39 -11.67 -2.90
C LEU A 422 -27.04 -10.18 -2.99
N ARG A 423 -28.05 -9.30 -2.94
CA ARG A 423 -27.86 -7.84 -2.90
C ARG A 423 -27.12 -7.39 -1.63
N GLN A 424 -27.54 -7.88 -0.46
CA GLN A 424 -26.85 -7.62 0.81
C GLN A 424 -25.39 -8.09 0.78
N ARG A 425 -25.11 -9.26 0.20
CA ARG A 425 -23.75 -9.77 0.02
C ARG A 425 -22.91 -8.87 -0.88
N ALA A 426 -23.49 -8.35 -1.96
CA ALA A 426 -22.81 -7.41 -2.87
C ALA A 426 -22.49 -6.08 -2.15
N GLU A 427 -23.40 -5.54 -1.35
CA GLU A 427 -23.18 -4.34 -0.55
C GLU A 427 -22.07 -4.53 0.50
N LEU A 428 -22.05 -5.67 1.19
CA LEU A 428 -20.99 -5.99 2.14
C LEU A 428 -19.62 -6.10 1.44
N ARG A 429 -19.56 -6.66 0.23
CA ARG A 429 -18.34 -6.68 -0.59
C ARG A 429 -17.89 -5.27 -0.97
N GLN A 430 -18.81 -4.40 -1.41
CA GLN A 430 -18.48 -3.01 -1.73
C GLN A 430 -17.98 -2.23 -0.51
N ARG A 431 -18.57 -2.46 0.68
CA ARG A 431 -18.08 -1.85 1.93
C ARG A 431 -16.70 -2.37 2.33
N ALA A 432 -16.43 -3.67 2.17
CA ALA A 432 -15.12 -4.26 2.51
C ALA A 432 -13.99 -3.79 1.59
N VAL A 433 -14.29 -3.39 0.34
CA VAL A 433 -13.31 -2.90 -0.63
C VAL A 433 -13.00 -1.41 -0.45
N ARG A 434 -13.82 -0.64 0.31
CA ARG A 434 -13.45 0.75 0.64
C ARG A 434 -12.23 0.76 1.57
N PRO A 435 -11.09 1.31 1.14
CA PRO A 435 -9.87 1.22 1.92
C PRO A 435 -9.92 2.19 3.11
N CYS A 436 -9.65 1.68 4.32
CA CYS A 436 -9.81 2.37 5.60
C CYS A 436 -8.90 3.61 5.86
N TRP A 437 -8.29 4.22 4.84
CA TRP A 437 -7.39 5.36 5.02
C TRP A 437 -8.06 6.74 5.01
N GLU A 438 -9.37 6.83 4.77
CA GLU A 438 -10.15 8.07 4.95
C GLU A 438 -10.86 8.12 6.31
N THR A 439 -10.15 7.80 7.40
CA THR A 439 -10.55 8.37 8.69
C THR A 439 -9.82 9.71 8.81
N PRO A 440 -10.53 10.86 8.74
CA PRO A 440 -9.90 12.13 9.04
C PRO A 440 -9.38 12.03 10.47
N VAL A 441 -8.06 12.10 10.62
CA VAL A 441 -7.41 12.32 11.90
C VAL A 441 -7.90 13.69 12.37
N ALA A 442 -8.95 13.69 13.20
CA ALA A 442 -9.43 14.89 13.86
C ALA A 442 -8.29 15.41 14.74
N ALA A 443 -7.85 16.62 14.39
CA ALA A 443 -6.82 17.40 15.08
C ALA A 443 -7.34 17.97 16.41
#